data_AF-A0A3D4HYR5-F1
#
_entry.id   AF-A0A3D4HYR5-F1
#
_cell.length_a   1.000
_cell.length_b   1.000
_cell.length_c   1.000
_cell.angle_alpha   90.00
_cell.angle_beta   90.00
_cell.angle_gamma   90.00
#
_symmetry.space_group_name_H-M   'P 1'
#
loop_
_entity.id
_entity.type
_entity.pdbx_description
1 polymer ?
#
loop_
_entity_poly.entity_id
_entity_poly.type
_entity_poly.pdbx_seq_one_letter_code
_entity_poly.pdbx_strand_id
1 'polypeptide(L)' 'GGTWVGSFDPKAVRLEFSLPENIVPVAFFPVGYPAGDAVPSGNHSSRKAIGETVSYNDF' A
#
# COMPACT_ATOMS: atom_id res chain seq x y z
N GLY A 1 -14.56 -1.34 -0.63
CA GLY A 1 -13.38 -2.21 -0.81
C GLY A 1 -12.26 -1.37 -1.36
N GLY A 2 -11.11 -1.37 -0.69
CA GLY A 2 -9.93 -0.65 -1.14
C GLY A 2 -8.66 -1.38 -0.71
N THR A 3 -7.59 -1.23 -1.48
CA THR A 3 -6.29 -1.84 -1.16
C THR A 3 -5.16 -0.91 -1.54
N TRP A 4 -4.05 -0.96 -0.78
CA TRP A 4 -2.80 -0.32 -1.17
C TRP A 4 -1.98 -1.33 -1.98
N VAL A 5 -1.67 -1.01 -3.23
CA VAL A 5 -0.78 -1.84 -4.06
C VAL A 5 0.55 -1.11 -4.27
N GLY A 6 1.58 -1.58 -3.55
CA GLY A 6 2.97 -1.16 -3.77
C GLY A 6 3.79 -2.12 -4.63
N SER A 7 3.25 -3.31 -4.92
CA SER A 7 3.92 -4.34 -5.72
C SER A 7 3.54 -4.20 -7.20
N PHE A 8 4.24 -3.32 -7.91
CA PHE A 8 4.11 -3.11 -9.37
C PHE A 8 5.48 -2.77 -9.98
N ASP A 9 5.61 -2.84 -11.30
CA ASP A 9 6.82 -2.37 -12.00
C ASP A 9 6.77 -0.84 -12.18
N PRO A 10 7.59 -0.05 -11.45
CA PRO A 10 7.56 1.40 -11.57
C PRO A 10 8.06 1.91 -12.92
N LYS A 11 8.89 1.14 -13.65
CA LYS A 11 9.36 1.54 -14.99
C LYS A 11 8.24 1.40 -16.01
N ALA A 12 7.50 0.29 -15.96
CA ALA A 12 6.34 0.08 -16.81
C ALA A 12 5.27 1.16 -16.58
N VAL A 13 4.98 1.50 -15.32
CA VAL A 13 4.00 2.56 -14.99
C VAL A 13 4.44 3.93 -15.50
N ARG A 14 5.72 4.29 -15.33
CA ARG A 14 6.24 5.57 -15.86
C ARG A 14 6.10 5.66 -17.38
N LEU A 15 6.41 4.56 -18.09
CA LEU A 15 6.27 4.50 -19.54
C LEU A 15 4.80 4.61 -19.97
N GLU A 16 3.94 3.77 -19.41
CA GLU A 16 2.52 3.67 -19.78
C GLU A 16 1.78 5.00 -19.58
N PHE A 17 2.03 5.67 -18.47
CA PHE A 17 1.37 6.94 -18.13
C PHE A 17 2.17 8.17 -18.57
N SER A 18 3.29 7.99 -19.29
CA SER A 18 4.17 9.07 -19.74
C SER A 18 4.53 10.04 -18.60
N LEU A 19 4.87 9.49 -17.44
CA LEU A 19 5.12 10.28 -16.23
C LEU A 19 6.41 11.11 -16.38
N PRO A 20 6.39 12.42 -16.06
CA PRO A 20 7.61 13.22 -15.97
C PRO A 20 8.61 12.66 -14.95
N GLU A 21 9.89 12.93 -15.12
CA GLU A 21 10.95 12.39 -14.26
C GLU A 21 10.78 12.74 -12.77
N ASN A 22 10.23 13.94 -12.49
CA ASN A 22 9.97 14.42 -11.15
C ASN A 22 8.72 13.82 -10.49
N ILE A 23 7.99 12.94 -11.19
CA ILE A 23 6.84 12.22 -10.65
C ILE A 23 7.23 10.77 -10.37
N VAL A 24 7.04 10.35 -9.12
CA VAL A 24 7.35 8.99 -8.66
C VAL A 24 6.04 8.27 -8.35
N PRO A 25 5.68 7.20 -9.07
CA PRO A 25 4.53 6.38 -8.68
C PRO A 25 4.89 5.59 -7.41
N VAL A 26 4.11 5.78 -6.35
CA VAL A 26 4.33 5.15 -5.03
C VAL A 26 3.35 4.01 -4.76
N ALA A 27 2.10 4.17 -5.17
CA ALA A 27 1.04 3.21 -4.89
C ALA A 27 -0.09 3.33 -5.90
N PHE A 28 -0.76 2.22 -6.17
CA PHE A 28 -2.11 2.23 -6.72
C PHE A 28 -3.14 2.01 -5.62
N PHE A 29 -4.27 2.71 -5.74
CA PHE A 29 -5.43 2.56 -4.87
C PHE A 29 -6.64 2.07 -5.67
N PRO A 30 -6.77 0.76 -5.93
CA PRO A 30 -8.01 0.19 -6.44
C PRO A 30 -9.13 0.45 -5.43
N VAL A 31 -10.23 1.02 -5.90
CA VAL A 31 -11.41 1.34 -5.09
C VAL A 31 -12.67 0.82 -5.76
N GLY A 32 -13.62 0.31 -4.96
CA GLY A 32 -14.89 -0.21 -5.45
C GLY A 32 -15.70 -0.92 -4.37
N TYR A 33 -16.72 -1.66 -4.77
CA TYR A 33 -17.48 -2.51 -3.85
C TYR A 33 -16.79 -3.87 -3.70
N PRO A 34 -16.63 -4.39 -2.46
CA PRO A 34 -16.10 -5.73 -2.26
C PRO A 34 -17.07 -6.76 -2.85
N ALA A 35 -16.53 -7.84 -3.41
CA ALA A 35 -17.34 -9.01 -3.76
C ALA A 35 -18.03 -9.58 -2.50
N GLY A 36 -19.12 -10.32 -2.68
CA GLY A 36 -19.90 -10.86 -1.54
C GLY A 36 -19.12 -11.83 -0.65
N ASP A 37 -18.08 -12.44 -1.20
CA ASP A 37 -17.16 -13.38 -0.55
C ASP A 37 -15.79 -12.76 -0.24
N ALA A 38 -15.62 -11.45 -0.44
CA ALA A 38 -14.35 -10.79 -0.19
C ALA A 38 -14.00 -10.86 1.31
N VAL A 39 -12.77 -11.28 1.60
CA VAL A 39 -12.20 -11.31 2.95
C VAL A 39 -10.98 -10.39 3.04
N PRO A 40 -10.65 -9.84 4.22
CA PRO A 40 -9.41 -9.12 4.42
C PRO A 40 -8.18 -10.00 4.12
N SER A 41 -7.04 -9.37 3.83
CA SER A 41 -5.77 -10.10 3.67
C SER A 41 -5.44 -10.91 4.93
N GLY A 42 -4.70 -12.02 4.80
CA GLY A 42 -4.29 -12.83 5.96
C GLY A 42 -3.51 -12.05 7.03
N ASN A 43 -2.84 -10.95 6.64
CA ASN A 43 -2.09 -10.08 7.54
C ASN A 43 -2.93 -8.90 8.08
N HIS A 44 -4.23 -8.82 7.81
CA HIS A 44 -5.05 -7.65 8.18
C HIS A 44 -5.01 -7.33 9.68
N SER A 45 -4.94 -8.36 10.51
CA SER A 45 -4.84 -8.24 11.97
C SER A 45 -3.43 -8.51 12.51
N SER A 46 -2.43 -8.63 11.63
CA SER A 46 -1.04 -8.85 12.00
C SER A 46 -0.34 -7.51 12.20
N ARG A 47 0.13 -7.26 13.43
CA ARG A 47 0.82 -6.04 13.81
C ARG A 47 1.80 -6.33 14.94
N LYS A 48 2.87 -5.55 15.01
CA LYS A 48 3.83 -5.56 16.12
C LYS A 48 3.15 -5.15 17.42
N ALA A 49 3.69 -5.60 18.56
CA ALA A 49 3.28 -5.10 19.86
C ALA A 49 3.62 -3.61 20.00
N ILE A 50 2.83 -2.87 20.78
CA ILE A 50 2.97 -1.41 20.91
C ILE A 50 4.39 -0.98 21.35
N GLY A 51 4.99 -1.72 22.28
CA GLY A 51 6.34 -1.46 22.78
C GLY A 51 7.45 -1.67 21.77
N GLU A 52 7.18 -2.29 20.61
CA GLU A 52 8.16 -2.44 19.53
C GLU A 52 8.26 -1.21 18.62
N THR A 53 7.29 -0.29 18.69
CA THR A 53 7.24 0.89 17.82
C THR A 53 6.98 2.20 18.55
N VAL A 54 6.85 2.17 19.89
CA VAL A 54 6.59 3.36 20.72
C VAL A 54 7.64 3.47 21.80
N SER A 55 8.29 4.64 21.89
CA SER A 55 9.23 5.00 22.94
C SER A 55 8.88 6.38 23.53
N TYR A 56 9.36 6.65 24.74
CA TYR A 56 9.17 7.92 25.44
C TYR A 56 10.52 8.53 25.76
N ASN A 57 10.69 9.81 25.44
CA ASN A 57 11.87 10.64 25.72
C ASN A 57 13.16 10.27 24.95
N ASP A 58 13.37 9.01 24.60
CA ASP A 58 14.53 8.52 23.83
C ASP A 58 14.10 7.43 22.83
N PHE A 59 14.92 7.17 21.80
CA PHE A 59 14.61 6.25 20.68
C PHE A 59 15.55 5.04 20.63
#